data_AF-A0A8T6PF51-F1
#
_entry.id   AF-A0A8T6PF51-F1
#
_cell.length_a   1.000
_cell.length_b   1.000
_cell.length_c   1.000
_cell.angle_alpha   90.00
_cell.angle_beta   90.00
_cell.angle_gamma   90.00
#
_symmetry.space_group_name_H-M   'P 1'
#
loop_
_entity.id
_entity.type
_entity.pdbx_description
1 polymer ?
#
loop_
_entity_poly.entity_id
_entity_poly.type
_entity_poly.pdbx_seq_one_letter_code
_entity_poly.pdbx_strand_id
1 'polypeptide(L)'
;MTKRRTILLVALLCSASLFVPPLGAQEPVTPPARPFGVVEGHWRPAATQELGVSWDRITFDWSRFQPNGPGDFDADAVRREWLPPDADGNREIVGMIINTPAWASESGSPTAVPDGLYLPPENPENFWAVFTRQLAETYAPQGVHRWIIWDDIDIGRRDPGNTFNGSVEDYYRLIKVAHQAITAVDDEAEIYLGGLVWWHDIAFERPNYLGRLLATILDDPTAPD
;
A
#
# COMPACT_ATOMS: atom_id res chain seq x y z
N MET A 1 7.80 -10.01 -68.20
CA MET A 1 8.46 -9.58 -66.92
C MET A 1 7.50 -9.52 -65.71
N THR A 2 6.22 -9.89 -65.84
CA THR A 2 5.17 -9.61 -64.83
C THR A 2 4.90 -10.75 -63.84
N LYS A 3 5.05 -12.03 -64.24
CA LYS A 3 4.76 -13.19 -63.36
C LYS A 3 5.80 -13.44 -62.27
N ARG A 4 7.08 -13.12 -62.51
CA ARG A 4 8.17 -13.32 -61.51
C ARG A 4 8.10 -12.34 -60.34
N ARG A 5 7.58 -11.13 -60.55
CA ARG A 5 7.41 -10.11 -59.50
C ARG A 5 6.26 -10.46 -58.54
N THR A 6 5.20 -11.06 -59.04
CA THR A 6 4.05 -11.48 -58.22
C THR A 6 4.39 -12.63 -57.27
N ILE A 7 5.20 -13.61 -57.72
CA ILE A 7 5.62 -14.75 -56.88
C ILE A 7 6.56 -14.29 -55.75
N LEU A 8 7.46 -13.34 -56.03
CA LEU A 8 8.34 -12.76 -55.01
C LEU A 8 7.58 -11.94 -53.97
N LEU A 9 6.51 -11.23 -54.35
CA LEU A 9 5.67 -10.49 -53.39
C LEU A 9 4.88 -11.42 -52.47
N VAL A 10 4.33 -12.52 -53.00
CA VAL A 10 3.58 -13.52 -52.21
C VAL A 10 4.52 -14.26 -51.25
N ALA A 11 5.74 -14.60 -51.67
CA ALA A 11 6.72 -15.23 -50.80
C ALA A 11 7.20 -14.30 -49.67
N LEU A 12 7.37 -12.99 -49.94
CA LEU A 12 7.75 -12.01 -48.92
C LEU A 12 6.65 -11.78 -47.87
N LEU A 13 5.38 -11.79 -48.30
CA LEU A 13 4.22 -11.67 -47.41
C LEU A 13 4.03 -12.92 -46.53
N CYS A 14 4.31 -14.13 -47.03
CA CYS A 14 4.28 -15.35 -46.21
C CYS A 14 5.47 -15.47 -45.24
N SER A 15 6.61 -14.84 -45.56
CA SER A 15 7.80 -14.83 -44.69
C SER A 15 7.64 -13.89 -43.49
N ALA A 16 6.89 -12.80 -43.66
CA ALA A 16 6.61 -11.84 -42.59
C ALA A 16 5.58 -12.35 -41.55
N SER A 17 4.86 -13.43 -41.84
CA SER A 17 3.89 -14.04 -40.92
C SER A 17 4.52 -14.98 -39.88
N LEU A 18 5.82 -15.29 -39.99
CA LEU A 18 6.51 -16.24 -39.10
C LEU A 18 7.23 -15.58 -37.90
N PHE A 19 7.15 -14.25 -37.77
CA PHE A 19 7.72 -13.49 -36.65
C PHE A 19 6.66 -12.67 -35.90
N VAL A 20 5.46 -13.25 -35.72
CA VAL A 20 4.55 -12.76 -34.68
C VAL A 20 5.04 -13.40 -33.39
N PRO A 21 5.62 -12.65 -32.41
CA PRO A 21 5.83 -13.22 -31.09
C PRO A 21 4.49 -13.75 -30.60
N PRO A 22 4.44 -14.91 -29.92
CA PRO A 22 3.18 -15.38 -29.37
C PRO A 22 2.57 -14.21 -28.59
N LEU A 23 1.38 -13.75 -29.02
CA LEU A 23 0.54 -12.98 -28.13
C LEU A 23 0.30 -13.94 -26.96
N GLY A 24 1.03 -13.72 -25.86
CA GLY A 24 0.61 -14.25 -24.58
C GLY A 24 -0.78 -13.69 -24.37
N ALA A 25 -1.80 -14.51 -24.60
CA ALA A 25 -3.09 -14.25 -23.99
C ALA A 25 -2.77 -14.08 -22.50
N GLN A 26 -3.07 -12.91 -21.94
CA GLN A 26 -3.13 -12.79 -20.49
C GLN A 26 -3.98 -13.97 -20.03
N GLU A 27 -3.40 -14.86 -19.20
CA GLU A 27 -4.23 -15.85 -18.54
C GLU A 27 -5.36 -15.07 -17.90
N PRO A 28 -6.63 -15.46 -18.12
CA PRO A 28 -7.72 -14.80 -17.44
C PRO A 28 -7.39 -14.87 -15.96
N VAL A 29 -7.12 -13.71 -15.36
CA VAL A 29 -6.98 -13.57 -13.91
C VAL A 29 -8.28 -14.11 -13.37
N THR A 30 -8.26 -15.36 -12.92
CA THR A 30 -9.43 -15.98 -12.34
C THR A 30 -9.60 -15.23 -11.03
N PRO A 31 -10.67 -14.43 -10.87
CA PRO A 31 -10.87 -13.71 -9.62
C PRO A 31 -10.82 -14.74 -8.49
N PRO A 32 -10.25 -14.40 -7.31
CA PRO A 32 -10.30 -15.30 -6.17
C PRO A 32 -11.75 -15.77 -6.03
N ALA A 33 -11.94 -17.06 -5.74
CA ALA A 33 -13.25 -17.72 -5.76
C ALA A 33 -14.31 -16.99 -4.90
N ARG A 34 -13.87 -16.10 -4.00
CA ARG A 34 -14.68 -15.16 -3.22
C ARG A 34 -13.99 -13.78 -3.22
N PRO A 35 -14.60 -12.71 -3.76
CA PRO A 35 -13.95 -11.40 -3.82
C PRO A 35 -14.04 -10.60 -2.50
N PHE A 36 -14.80 -11.10 -1.52
CA PHE A 36 -15.11 -10.37 -0.30
C PHE A 36 -14.05 -10.55 0.78
N GLY A 37 -13.78 -9.48 1.50
CA GLY A 37 -12.94 -9.47 2.69
C GLY A 37 -13.69 -9.00 3.92
N VAL A 38 -12.95 -8.95 5.01
CA VAL A 38 -13.39 -8.40 6.30
C VAL A 38 -12.39 -7.36 6.79
N VAL A 39 -12.82 -6.46 7.66
CA VAL A 39 -11.94 -5.55 8.37
C VAL A 39 -11.85 -6.00 9.82
N GLU A 40 -10.64 -6.17 10.32
CA GLU A 40 -10.36 -6.53 11.71
C GLU A 40 -10.98 -7.89 12.11
N GLY A 41 -10.99 -8.84 11.17
CA GLY A 41 -11.57 -10.18 11.37
C GLY A 41 -10.87 -11.00 12.46
N HIS A 42 -9.62 -10.67 12.78
CA HIS A 42 -8.83 -11.31 13.84
C HIS A 42 -9.45 -11.19 15.25
N TRP A 43 -10.37 -10.24 15.50
CA TRP A 43 -11.13 -10.18 16.76
C TRP A 43 -12.20 -11.28 16.90
N ARG A 44 -12.51 -11.97 15.79
CA ARG A 44 -13.49 -13.06 15.70
C ARG A 44 -12.98 -14.16 14.75
N PRO A 45 -11.85 -14.82 15.05
CA PRO A 45 -11.15 -15.67 14.09
C PRO A 45 -11.99 -16.84 13.58
N ALA A 46 -12.79 -17.47 14.46
CA ALA A 46 -13.70 -18.55 14.07
C ALA A 46 -14.77 -18.09 13.08
N ALA A 47 -15.42 -16.95 13.33
CA ALA A 47 -16.43 -16.41 12.41
C ALA A 47 -15.81 -15.98 11.07
N THR A 48 -14.62 -15.38 11.10
CA THR A 48 -13.86 -15.01 9.90
C THR A 48 -13.49 -16.23 9.06
N GLN A 49 -13.10 -17.34 9.71
CA GLN A 49 -12.84 -18.61 9.03
C GLN A 49 -14.12 -19.21 8.43
N GLU A 50 -15.24 -19.20 9.15
CA GLU A 50 -16.54 -19.69 8.66
C GLU A 50 -17.05 -18.89 7.44
N LEU A 51 -16.84 -17.57 7.41
CA LEU A 51 -17.15 -16.74 6.25
C LEU A 51 -16.28 -17.11 5.03
N GLY A 52 -15.08 -17.63 5.29
CA GLY A 52 -14.09 -17.98 4.28
C GLY A 52 -13.85 -16.84 3.29
N VAL A 53 -13.63 -15.65 3.85
CA VAL A 53 -13.24 -14.42 3.13
C VAL A 53 -11.84 -14.56 2.53
N SER A 54 -11.59 -13.85 1.44
CA SER A 54 -10.30 -13.92 0.72
C SER A 54 -9.29 -12.86 1.14
N TRP A 55 -9.69 -11.88 1.96
CA TRP A 55 -8.75 -10.96 2.59
C TRP A 55 -9.26 -10.45 3.95
N ASP A 56 -8.34 -10.02 4.81
CA ASP A 56 -8.62 -9.33 6.08
C ASP A 56 -7.72 -8.10 6.22
N ARG A 57 -8.29 -6.94 6.53
CA ARG A 57 -7.52 -5.73 6.85
C ARG A 57 -7.23 -5.67 8.36
N ILE A 58 -5.95 -5.65 8.72
CA ILE A 58 -5.50 -5.58 10.11
C ILE A 58 -4.74 -4.28 10.35
N THR A 59 -4.96 -3.64 11.50
CA THR A 59 -4.25 -2.42 11.91
C THR A 59 -2.85 -2.72 12.42
N PHE A 60 -1.86 -2.05 11.85
CA PHE A 60 -0.47 -2.00 12.27
C PHE A 60 -0.21 -0.61 12.88
N ASP A 61 -0.50 -0.48 14.18
CA ASP A 61 -0.35 0.76 14.93
C ASP A 61 1.13 0.97 15.31
N TRP A 62 1.82 1.89 14.65
CA TRP A 62 3.25 2.16 14.88
C TRP A 62 3.54 2.46 16.35
N SER A 63 2.63 3.14 17.05
CA SER A 63 2.81 3.48 18.46
C SER A 63 2.84 2.27 19.39
N ARG A 64 2.27 1.14 18.95
CA ARG A 64 2.35 -0.15 19.66
C ARG A 64 3.58 -0.94 19.27
N PHE A 65 3.97 -0.86 18.00
CA PHE A 65 5.19 -1.49 17.53
C PHE A 65 6.45 -0.86 18.12
N GLN A 66 6.48 0.46 18.34
CA GLN A 66 7.64 1.17 18.86
C GLN A 66 7.21 2.14 19.95
N PRO A 67 6.85 1.67 21.16
CA PRO A 67 6.26 2.53 22.19
C PRO A 67 7.28 3.50 22.80
N ASN A 68 8.56 3.13 22.91
CA ASN A 68 9.56 3.93 23.62
C ASN A 68 10.66 4.52 22.71
N GLY A 69 10.80 4.06 21.46
CA GLY A 69 11.84 4.57 20.55
C GLY A 69 12.00 3.74 19.28
N PRO A 70 12.86 4.20 18.34
CA PRO A 70 13.05 3.54 17.04
C PRO A 70 13.70 2.14 17.15
N GLY A 71 14.30 1.81 18.29
CA GLY A 71 14.91 0.50 18.54
C GLY A 71 13.99 -0.49 19.29
N ASP A 72 12.78 -0.07 19.67
CA ASP A 72 11.89 -0.82 20.56
C ASP A 72 10.80 -1.57 19.77
N PHE A 73 11.21 -2.34 18.75
CA PHE A 73 10.25 -3.00 17.86
C PHE A 73 9.60 -4.23 18.51
N ASP A 74 8.35 -4.09 18.92
CA ASP A 74 7.50 -5.14 19.48
C ASP A 74 6.64 -5.78 18.38
N ALA A 75 7.07 -6.92 17.88
CA ALA A 75 6.32 -7.69 16.88
C ALA A 75 5.01 -8.30 17.43
N ASP A 76 4.85 -8.41 18.76
CA ASP A 76 3.61 -8.93 19.36
C ASP A 76 2.46 -7.91 19.29
N ALA A 77 2.72 -6.67 18.84
CA ALA A 77 1.71 -5.68 18.49
C ALA A 77 0.72 -6.22 17.43
N VAL A 78 1.18 -7.11 16.54
CA VAL A 78 0.34 -7.95 15.67
C VAL A 78 0.69 -9.40 15.96
N ARG A 79 -0.20 -10.07 16.68
CA ARG A 79 0.06 -11.42 17.17
C ARG A 79 0.09 -12.43 16.03
N ARG A 80 0.98 -13.43 16.13
CA ARG A 80 1.12 -14.45 15.08
C ARG A 80 -0.20 -15.17 14.77
N GLU A 81 -1.08 -15.37 15.75
CA GLU A 81 -2.39 -16.01 15.54
C GLU A 81 -3.38 -15.19 14.70
N TRP A 82 -3.14 -13.90 14.48
CA TRP A 82 -3.96 -13.07 13.61
C TRP A 82 -3.65 -13.31 12.13
N LEU A 83 -2.43 -13.76 11.84
CA LEU A 83 -1.99 -14.08 10.50
C LEU A 83 -2.36 -15.54 10.19
N PRO A 84 -2.96 -15.84 9.03
CA PRO A 84 -3.30 -17.21 8.68
C PRO A 84 -2.05 -18.11 8.69
N PRO A 85 -2.17 -19.40 9.04
CA PRO A 85 -1.12 -20.35 8.75
C PRO A 85 -1.01 -20.50 7.22
N ASP A 86 0.21 -20.64 6.71
CA ASP A 86 0.50 -20.84 5.27
C ASP A 86 -0.31 -21.99 4.62
N ALA A 87 -0.91 -22.86 5.44
CA ALA A 87 -1.68 -24.03 5.02
C ALA A 87 -3.22 -23.86 5.07
N ASP A 88 -3.79 -22.86 5.75
CA ASP A 88 -5.23 -22.86 6.13
C ASP A 88 -6.10 -21.84 5.36
N GLY A 89 -5.58 -21.30 4.25
CA GLY A 89 -6.42 -20.84 3.14
C GLY A 89 -6.19 -19.40 2.76
N ASN A 90 -5.93 -19.20 1.47
CA ASN A 90 -6.12 -18.04 0.57
C ASN A 90 -6.75 -16.74 1.13
N ARG A 91 -6.39 -16.32 2.35
CA ARG A 91 -6.85 -15.10 3.00
C ARG A 91 -5.65 -14.18 3.10
N GLU A 92 -5.58 -13.24 2.17
CA GLU A 92 -4.55 -12.22 2.13
C GLU A 92 -4.72 -11.28 3.34
N ILE A 93 -3.61 -10.92 3.98
CA ILE A 93 -3.63 -9.88 5.01
C ILE A 93 -3.24 -8.56 4.38
N VAL A 94 -4.09 -7.55 4.60
CA VAL A 94 -3.83 -6.16 4.20
C VAL A 94 -3.51 -5.36 5.46
N GLY A 95 -2.24 -5.00 5.64
CA GLY A 95 -1.78 -4.23 6.79
C GLY A 95 -2.06 -2.74 6.63
N MET A 96 -2.89 -2.17 7.50
CA MET A 96 -3.08 -0.72 7.56
C MET A 96 -2.14 -0.10 8.59
N ILE A 97 -1.16 0.65 8.12
CA ILE A 97 -0.16 1.28 8.98
C ILE A 97 -0.69 2.65 9.43
N ILE A 98 -0.74 2.89 10.74
CA ILE A 98 -1.31 4.12 11.30
C ILE A 98 -0.59 4.54 12.60
N ASN A 99 -0.87 5.79 13.00
CA ASN A 99 -0.39 6.48 14.20
C ASN A 99 1.12 6.76 14.18
N THR A 100 1.49 7.88 14.78
CA THR A 100 2.88 8.27 15.01
C THR A 100 3.18 8.08 16.49
N PRO A 101 4.21 7.30 16.89
CA PRO A 101 4.58 7.19 18.29
C PRO A 101 4.99 8.55 18.85
N ALA A 102 4.77 8.75 20.16
CA ALA A 102 5.02 10.04 20.80
C ALA A 102 6.48 10.52 20.66
N TRP A 103 7.44 9.60 20.55
CA TRP A 103 8.87 9.93 20.37
C TRP A 103 9.23 10.36 18.95
N ALA A 104 8.39 10.06 17.95
CA ALA A 104 8.67 10.31 16.53
C ALA A 104 8.02 11.60 16.00
N SER A 105 7.57 12.49 16.88
CA SER A 105 7.14 13.84 16.49
C SER A 105 7.31 14.83 17.63
N GLU A 106 7.59 16.10 17.31
CA GLU A 106 7.63 17.19 18.30
C GLU A 106 6.33 17.30 19.12
N SER A 107 5.19 17.08 18.46
CA SER A 107 3.87 17.22 19.11
C SER A 107 3.53 16.06 20.06
N GLY A 108 4.20 14.92 19.93
CA GLY A 108 3.84 13.68 20.62
C GLY A 108 2.45 13.12 20.28
N SER A 109 1.77 13.66 19.27
CA SER A 109 0.42 13.25 18.90
C SER A 109 0.44 11.99 18.02
N PRO A 110 -0.48 11.03 18.23
CA PRO A 110 -0.64 9.91 17.30
C PRO A 110 -1.01 10.35 15.88
N THR A 111 -1.61 11.53 15.72
CA THR A 111 -1.99 12.07 14.42
C THR A 111 -0.89 12.92 13.76
N ALA A 112 0.29 13.01 14.36
CA ALA A 112 1.36 13.88 13.88
C ALA A 112 1.98 13.39 12.55
N VAL A 113 2.47 14.34 11.75
CA VAL A 113 3.44 14.02 10.70
C VAL A 113 4.74 13.57 11.38
N PRO A 114 5.34 12.43 10.99
CA PRO A 114 6.57 11.94 11.60
C PRO A 114 7.77 12.86 11.37
N ASP A 115 8.62 13.02 12.39
CA ASP A 115 9.89 13.72 12.27
C ASP A 115 10.78 13.02 11.25
N GLY A 116 11.54 13.81 10.50
CA GLY A 116 12.46 13.30 9.47
C GLY A 116 11.79 12.75 8.20
N LEU A 117 10.46 12.85 8.04
CA LEU A 117 9.73 12.34 6.87
C LEU A 117 10.28 12.85 5.51
N TYR A 118 10.85 14.06 5.49
CA TYR A 118 11.43 14.68 4.29
C TYR A 118 12.90 14.35 4.04
N LEU A 119 13.57 13.63 4.95
CA LEU A 119 14.91 13.12 4.73
C LEU A 119 14.88 11.98 3.69
N PRO A 120 16.02 11.65 3.04
CA PRO A 120 16.11 10.47 2.17
C PRO A 120 15.62 9.20 2.89
N PRO A 121 14.95 8.25 2.22
CA PRO A 121 14.46 7.01 2.85
C PRO A 121 15.56 6.13 3.47
N GLU A 122 16.80 6.26 3.01
CA GLU A 122 17.98 5.56 3.53
C GLU A 122 18.56 6.24 4.77
N ASN A 123 18.12 7.45 5.09
CA ASN A 123 18.59 8.17 6.27
C ASN A 123 17.98 7.52 7.54
N PRO A 124 18.79 7.13 8.54
CA PRO A 124 18.28 6.54 9.79
C PRO A 124 17.39 7.48 10.61
N GLU A 125 17.45 8.79 10.38
CA GLU A 125 16.56 9.77 11.00
C GLU A 125 15.23 9.93 10.25
N ASN A 126 15.04 9.28 9.10
CA ASN A 126 13.71 9.11 8.51
C ASN A 126 12.98 7.97 9.22
N PHE A 127 12.42 8.26 10.39
CA PHE A 127 11.83 7.26 11.27
C PHE A 127 10.70 6.48 10.62
N TRP A 128 9.92 7.13 9.74
CA TRP A 128 8.88 6.47 8.97
C TRP A 128 9.44 5.44 7.98
N ALA A 129 10.52 5.78 7.26
CA ALA A 129 11.18 4.84 6.35
C ALA A 129 11.78 3.64 7.09
N VAL A 130 12.42 3.89 8.24
CA VAL A 130 13.00 2.83 9.08
C VAL A 130 11.91 1.87 9.55
N PHE A 131 10.81 2.40 10.08
CA PHE A 131 9.72 1.59 10.60
C PHE A 131 9.03 0.77 9.51
N THR A 132 8.67 1.39 8.38
CA THR A 132 7.97 0.68 7.28
C THR A 132 8.85 -0.40 6.63
N ARG A 133 10.16 -0.17 6.51
CA ARG A 133 11.11 -1.21 6.11
C ARG A 133 11.14 -2.37 7.10
N GLN A 134 11.23 -2.07 8.40
CA GLN A 134 11.26 -3.07 9.45
C GLN A 134 9.98 -3.91 9.51
N LEU A 135 8.81 -3.29 9.27
CA LEU A 135 7.54 -4.01 9.11
C LEU A 135 7.62 -5.01 7.94
N ALA A 136 8.04 -4.55 6.76
CA ALA A 136 8.13 -5.42 5.59
C ALA A 136 9.13 -6.58 5.81
N GLU A 137 10.32 -6.31 6.35
CA GLU A 137 11.30 -7.36 6.70
C GLU A 137 10.73 -8.39 7.68
N THR A 138 9.87 -7.96 8.59
CA THR A 138 9.26 -8.84 9.61
C THR A 138 8.08 -9.65 9.06
N TYR A 139 7.22 -9.04 8.26
CA TYR A 139 5.92 -9.60 7.90
C TYR A 139 5.81 -10.13 6.47
N ALA A 140 6.70 -9.73 5.55
CA ALA A 140 6.77 -10.35 4.21
C ALA A 140 7.05 -11.86 4.28
N PRO A 141 7.97 -12.38 5.13
CA PRO A 141 8.14 -13.83 5.33
C PRO A 141 6.91 -14.54 5.91
N GLN A 142 5.92 -13.77 6.40
CA GLN A 142 4.65 -14.26 6.94
C GLN A 142 3.48 -14.03 5.98
N GLY A 143 3.75 -13.63 4.73
CA GLY A 143 2.76 -13.46 3.67
C GLY A 143 2.03 -12.11 3.64
N VAL A 144 2.52 -11.10 4.38
CA VAL A 144 1.91 -9.75 4.36
C VAL A 144 2.63 -8.88 3.33
N HIS A 145 2.02 -8.78 2.14
CA HIS A 145 2.57 -8.03 1.00
C HIS A 145 1.70 -6.84 0.59
N ARG A 146 0.67 -6.50 1.36
CA ARG A 146 -0.32 -5.48 1.02
C ARG A 146 -0.39 -4.46 2.13
N TRP A 147 -0.13 -3.19 1.82
CA TRP A 147 -0.02 -2.15 2.83
C TRP A 147 -0.88 -0.93 2.50
N ILE A 148 -1.83 -0.61 3.37
CA ILE A 148 -2.57 0.64 3.34
C ILE A 148 -1.82 1.68 4.17
N ILE A 149 -1.52 2.83 3.58
CA ILE A 149 -0.81 3.91 4.27
C ILE A 149 -1.80 4.89 4.88
N TRP A 150 -1.90 4.83 6.21
CA TRP A 150 -2.80 5.63 7.04
C TRP A 150 -4.29 5.35 6.82
N ASP A 151 -5.16 6.05 7.54
CA ASP A 151 -6.62 6.00 7.38
C ASP A 151 -7.25 7.37 7.68
N ASP A 152 -8.38 7.68 7.05
CA ASP A 152 -9.18 8.89 7.30
C ASP A 152 -8.41 10.23 7.20
N ILE A 153 -7.41 10.29 6.31
CA ILE A 153 -6.51 11.45 6.16
C ILE A 153 -7.24 12.74 5.71
N ASP A 154 -8.47 12.61 5.22
CA ASP A 154 -9.27 13.70 4.66
C ASP A 154 -10.13 14.40 5.73
N ILE A 155 -10.17 13.84 6.94
CA ILE A 155 -10.75 14.53 8.09
C ILE A 155 -9.79 15.65 8.50
N GLY A 156 -10.21 16.91 8.29
CA GLY A 156 -9.37 18.07 8.55
C GLY A 156 -8.94 18.18 10.03
N ARG A 157 -7.77 18.78 10.27
CA ARG A 157 -7.16 18.94 11.62
C ARG A 157 -8.08 19.49 12.71
N ARG A 158 -9.11 20.28 12.35
CA ARG A 158 -10.05 20.90 13.30
C ARG A 158 -11.39 20.18 13.36
N ASP A 159 -11.56 19.13 12.57
CA ASP A 159 -12.81 18.40 12.45
C ASP A 159 -12.82 17.23 13.46
N PRO A 160 -14.00 16.87 14.01
CA PRO A 160 -14.11 15.69 14.86
C PRO A 160 -13.67 14.43 14.12
N GLY A 161 -12.88 13.58 14.79
CA GLY A 161 -12.41 12.31 14.23
C GLY A 161 -11.09 12.40 13.46
N ASN A 162 -10.41 13.56 13.46
CA ASN A 162 -9.11 13.70 12.79
C ASN A 162 -8.11 12.61 13.19
N THR A 163 -7.53 11.96 12.18
CA THR A 163 -6.51 10.93 12.34
C THR A 163 -5.15 11.37 11.81
N PHE A 164 -5.07 12.46 11.04
CA PHE A 164 -3.81 12.95 10.45
C PHE A 164 -3.74 14.48 10.43
N ASN A 165 -2.69 15.06 11.01
CA ASN A 165 -2.49 16.51 11.09
C ASN A 165 -1.78 17.11 9.87
N GLY A 166 -1.25 16.28 8.98
CA GLY A 166 -0.48 16.73 7.83
C GLY A 166 -1.30 17.32 6.70
N SER A 167 -0.61 17.97 5.79
CA SER A 167 -1.10 18.44 4.50
C SER A 167 -1.28 17.27 3.50
N VAL A 168 -1.80 17.58 2.30
CA VAL A 168 -1.87 16.60 1.20
C VAL A 168 -0.47 16.21 0.75
N GLU A 169 0.46 17.17 0.76
CA GLU A 169 1.87 16.98 0.45
C GLU A 169 2.57 16.08 1.47
N ASP A 170 2.29 16.26 2.76
CA ASP A 170 2.80 15.38 3.82
C ASP A 170 2.28 13.95 3.63
N TYR A 171 1.00 13.80 3.27
CA TYR A 171 0.43 12.49 3.02
C TYR A 171 1.02 11.82 1.78
N TYR A 172 1.21 12.56 0.69
CA TYR A 172 1.90 12.05 -0.49
C TYR A 172 3.33 11.61 -0.14
N ARG A 173 4.05 12.41 0.66
CA ARG A 173 5.40 12.06 1.11
C ARG A 173 5.41 10.78 1.95
N LEU A 174 4.42 10.59 2.84
CA LEU A 174 4.22 9.36 3.61
C LEU A 174 4.10 8.13 2.71
N ILE A 175 3.23 8.19 1.70
CA ILE A 175 3.05 7.10 0.73
C ILE A 175 4.35 6.82 -0.02
N LYS A 176 4.99 7.87 -0.55
CA LYS A 176 6.20 7.73 -1.36
C LYS A 176 7.34 7.09 -0.57
N VAL A 177 7.58 7.55 0.66
CA VAL A 177 8.62 7.01 1.53
C VAL A 177 8.30 5.55 1.91
N ALA A 178 7.04 5.24 2.26
CA ALA A 178 6.63 3.87 2.56
C ALA A 178 6.84 2.95 1.37
N HIS A 179 6.43 3.37 0.16
CA HIS A 179 6.66 2.62 -1.07
C HIS A 179 8.15 2.34 -1.26
N GLN A 180 9.00 3.36 -1.23
CA GLN A 180 10.45 3.21 -1.42
C GLN A 180 11.08 2.29 -0.36
N ALA A 181 10.67 2.39 0.90
CA ALA A 181 11.22 1.62 2.00
C ALA A 181 10.78 0.14 1.99
N ILE A 182 9.50 -0.12 1.71
CA ILE A 182 8.91 -1.45 1.68
C ILE A 182 9.36 -2.22 0.43
N THR A 183 9.26 -1.63 -0.77
CA THR A 183 9.62 -2.34 -2.01
C THR A 183 11.13 -2.57 -2.15
N ALA A 184 11.95 -1.95 -1.30
CA ALA A 184 13.39 -2.23 -1.23
C ALA A 184 13.71 -3.60 -0.59
N VAL A 185 12.76 -4.19 0.15
CA VAL A 185 12.94 -5.44 0.89
C VAL A 185 11.87 -6.50 0.59
N ASP A 186 10.78 -6.11 -0.07
CA ASP A 186 9.68 -6.98 -0.50
C ASP A 186 9.27 -6.61 -1.94
N ASP A 187 9.66 -7.44 -2.90
CA ASP A 187 9.37 -7.22 -4.33
C ASP A 187 7.94 -7.60 -4.73
N GLU A 188 7.22 -8.32 -3.86
CA GLU A 188 5.79 -8.64 -4.02
C GLU A 188 4.87 -7.54 -3.46
N ALA A 189 5.43 -6.55 -2.76
CA ALA A 189 4.67 -5.54 -2.05
C ALA A 189 3.79 -4.66 -2.96
N GLU A 190 2.54 -4.45 -2.55
CA GLU A 190 1.66 -3.42 -3.11
C GLU A 190 1.25 -2.40 -2.03
N ILE A 191 1.28 -1.13 -2.40
CA ILE A 191 0.97 0.00 -1.53
C ILE A 191 -0.35 0.63 -1.96
N TYR A 192 -1.29 0.73 -1.03
CA TYR A 192 -2.59 1.34 -1.21
C TYR A 192 -2.70 2.68 -0.48
N LEU A 193 -3.51 3.58 -1.06
CA LEU A 193 -3.95 4.79 -0.37
C LEU A 193 -4.79 4.41 0.85
N GLY A 194 -4.74 5.27 1.86
CA GLY A 194 -5.55 5.24 3.05
C GLY A 194 -7.02 5.42 2.72
N GLY A 195 -7.89 4.92 3.61
CA GLY A 195 -9.33 5.14 3.50
C GLY A 195 -9.63 6.64 3.51
N LEU A 196 -10.54 7.04 2.62
CA LEU A 196 -11.06 8.40 2.57
C LEU A 196 -12.52 8.36 3.06
N VAL A 197 -12.86 9.24 3.99
CA VAL A 197 -14.25 9.36 4.46
C VAL A 197 -15.13 10.03 3.41
N TRP A 198 -14.55 10.88 2.56
CA TRP A 198 -15.17 11.63 1.46
C TRP A 198 -16.20 12.70 1.91
N TRP A 199 -17.04 12.39 2.89
CA TRP A 199 -18.13 13.23 3.35
C TRP A 199 -17.68 14.51 4.08
N HIS A 200 -16.52 14.50 4.74
CA HIS A 200 -16.01 15.67 5.45
C HIS A 200 -15.78 16.86 4.51
N ASP A 201 -15.11 16.64 3.38
CA ASP A 201 -14.89 17.70 2.41
C ASP A 201 -16.21 18.24 1.85
N ILE A 202 -17.22 17.39 1.64
CA ILE A 202 -18.56 17.84 1.24
C ILE A 202 -19.19 18.71 2.34
N ALA A 203 -19.21 18.22 3.58
CA ALA A 203 -19.86 18.88 4.71
C ALA A 203 -19.24 20.25 5.05
N PHE A 204 -17.94 20.42 4.77
CA PHE A 204 -17.19 21.65 5.01
C PHE A 204 -16.91 22.47 3.74
N GLU A 205 -17.57 22.15 2.61
CA GLU A 205 -17.45 22.86 1.33
C GLU A 205 -16.00 22.99 0.81
N ARG A 206 -15.21 21.92 0.97
CA ARG A 206 -13.81 21.84 0.53
C ARG A 206 -13.70 21.11 -0.81
N PRO A 207 -12.67 21.43 -1.64
CA PRO A 207 -12.33 20.60 -2.78
C PRO A 207 -12.02 19.17 -2.33
N ASN A 208 -12.50 18.18 -3.09
CA ASN A 208 -12.28 16.77 -2.78
C ASN A 208 -10.80 16.43 -2.57
N TYR A 209 -10.49 15.75 -1.47
CA TYR A 209 -9.15 15.31 -1.09
C TYR A 209 -8.46 14.49 -2.17
N LEU A 210 -9.13 13.49 -2.75
CA LEU A 210 -8.51 12.63 -3.78
C LEU A 210 -8.05 13.46 -4.99
N GLY A 211 -8.87 14.41 -5.45
CA GLY A 211 -8.51 15.32 -6.53
C GLY A 211 -7.30 16.19 -6.19
N ARG A 212 -7.23 16.69 -4.94
CA ARG A 212 -6.06 17.44 -4.44
C ARG A 212 -4.80 16.57 -4.41
N LEU A 213 -4.92 15.34 -3.90
CA LEU A 213 -3.81 14.37 -3.84
C LEU A 213 -3.31 13.99 -5.23
N LEU A 214 -4.20 13.72 -6.17
CA LEU A 214 -3.82 13.40 -7.55
C LEU A 214 -3.10 14.56 -8.22
N ALA A 215 -3.51 15.81 -7.97
CA ALA A 215 -2.78 16.98 -8.45
C ALA A 215 -1.36 17.03 -7.85
N THR A 216 -1.21 16.84 -6.54
CA THR A 216 0.10 16.77 -5.87
C THR A 216 1.00 15.67 -6.45
N ILE A 217 0.44 14.50 -6.77
CA ILE A 217 1.20 13.38 -7.37
C ILE A 217 1.66 13.74 -8.79
N LEU A 218 0.77 14.31 -9.61
CA LEU A 218 1.09 14.66 -11.00
C LEU A 218 2.11 15.79 -11.12
N ASP A 219 2.23 16.63 -10.08
CA ASP A 219 3.21 17.72 -10.03
C ASP A 219 4.59 17.27 -9.50
N ASP A 220 4.78 16.00 -9.08
CA ASP A 220 6.07 15.52 -8.60
C ASP A 220 7.08 15.33 -9.75
N PRO A 221 8.13 16.16 -9.85
CA PRO A 221 9.13 16.06 -10.92
C PRO A 221 10.04 14.85 -10.79
N THR A 222 9.94 14.08 -9.71
CA THR A 222 10.72 12.88 -9.45
C THR A 222 9.91 11.59 -9.56
N ALA A 223 8.65 11.68 -10.01
CA ALA A 223 7.88 10.51 -10.41
C ALA A 223 8.55 9.82 -11.62
N PRO A 224 8.58 8.48 -11.67
CA PRO A 224 9.05 7.77 -12.87
C PRO A 224 8.12 8.03 -14.06
N ASP A 225 8.71 8.13 -15.26
CA ASP A 225 8.01 8.32 -16.55
C ASP A 225 7.07 7.15 -16.92
#